data_AF-A0A951G7Q7-F1
#
_entry.id   AF-A0A951G7Q7-F1
#
_cell.length_a   1.000
_cell.length_b   1.000
_cell.length_c   1.000
_cell.angle_alpha   90.00
_cell.angle_beta   90.00
_cell.angle_gamma   90.00
#
_symmetry.space_group_name_H-M   'P 1'
#
loop_
_entity.id
_entity.type
_entity.pdbx_description
1 polymer ?
#
loop_
_entity_poly.entity_id
_entity_poly.type
_entity_poly.pdbx_seq_one_letter_code
_entity_poly.pdbx_strand_id
1 'polypeptide(L)'
;MTPEQRVEYESRARMRQAAIAAAAGILLMAAVLVQIGGPHVNVNEKTLGLITEHKRFTRDLIGSFVAAASLLALGWTLHWLWGAARARASNIRPPFMGWIAAAGAVIQAISVVLYAVFFGNAASDFVSHGSQTWPEANALLSKGPLVAAQIGNYLGLLLLAVGFTLTSLNAMRVGLLTRFLGYLGIIAAVLTIIPLVPIPVVEAYWLLALAYLLSGRWPNAVPPAWSSGRAEPWPSSQELRAARGQAPARGGRGKRAPEPAPQAVGAPTPAPGSTRSTTPKRKRKRRK
;
A
#
# COMPACT_ATOMS: atom_id res chain seq x y z
N MET A 1 9.82 6.56 -29.46
CA MET A 1 8.61 7.23 -28.95
C MET A 1 9.04 8.52 -28.28
N THR A 2 8.60 9.67 -28.79
CA THR A 2 8.94 10.98 -28.20
C THR A 2 8.20 11.17 -26.87
N PRO A 3 8.65 12.10 -26.00
CA PRO A 3 7.96 12.39 -24.73
C PRO A 3 6.49 12.79 -24.92
N GLU A 4 6.19 13.59 -25.96
CA GLU A 4 4.83 14.03 -26.30
C GLU A 4 3.92 12.86 -26.69
N GLN A 5 4.38 11.99 -27.59
CA GLN A 5 3.65 10.77 -27.99
C GLN A 5 3.34 9.87 -26.78
N ARG A 6 4.26 9.82 -25.80
CA ARG A 6 4.07 9.05 -24.57
C ARG A 6 3.01 9.65 -23.66
N VAL A 7 3.00 10.97 -23.48
CA VAL A 7 1.97 11.65 -22.70
C VAL A 7 0.59 11.44 -23.32
N GLU A 8 0.48 11.47 -24.66
CA GLU A 8 -0.78 11.22 -25.37
C GLU A 8 -1.26 9.77 -25.27
N TYR A 9 -0.34 8.79 -25.28
CA TYR A 9 -0.68 7.40 -25.00
C TYR A 9 -1.16 7.23 -23.55
N GLU A 10 -0.44 7.82 -22.60
CA GLU A 10 -0.75 7.71 -21.19
C GLU A 10 -2.03 8.43 -20.81
N SER A 11 -2.37 9.57 -21.42
CA SER A 11 -3.63 10.27 -21.16
C SER A 11 -4.84 9.39 -21.50
N ARG A 12 -4.76 8.61 -22.59
CA ARG A 12 -5.78 7.63 -23.00
C ARG A 12 -5.80 6.40 -22.10
N ALA A 13 -4.63 5.90 -21.71
CA ALA A 13 -4.52 4.68 -20.91
C ALA A 13 -4.81 4.92 -19.40
N ARG A 14 -4.57 6.12 -18.89
CA ARG A 14 -4.68 6.46 -17.46
C ARG A 14 -6.03 6.18 -16.86
N MET A 15 -7.11 6.53 -17.56
CA MET A 15 -8.47 6.31 -17.01
C MET A 15 -8.79 4.81 -16.89
N ARG A 16 -8.33 4.00 -17.86
CA ARG A 16 -8.47 2.54 -17.81
C ARG A 16 -7.67 1.96 -16.65
N GLN A 17 -6.44 2.44 -16.45
CA GLN A 17 -5.59 1.99 -15.35
C GLN A 17 -6.09 2.47 -13.98
N ALA A 18 -6.70 3.65 -13.92
CA ALA A 18 -7.39 4.12 -12.71
C ALA A 18 -8.54 3.19 -12.34
N ALA A 19 -9.35 2.77 -13.32
CA ALA A 19 -10.44 1.81 -13.10
C ALA A 19 -9.91 0.44 -12.66
N ILE A 20 -8.84 -0.07 -13.28
CA ILE A 20 -8.23 -1.36 -12.90
C ILE A 20 -7.64 -1.30 -11.49
N ALA A 21 -6.93 -0.23 -11.14
CA ALA A 21 -6.39 -0.05 -9.79
C ALA A 21 -7.50 0.09 -8.74
N ALA A 22 -8.57 0.83 -9.04
CA ALA A 22 -9.73 0.94 -8.16
C ALA A 22 -10.42 -0.41 -7.98
N ALA A 23 -10.64 -1.15 -9.06
CA ALA A 23 -11.21 -2.48 -9.03
C ALA A 23 -10.33 -3.43 -8.19
N ALA A 24 -9.02 -3.40 -8.35
CA ALA A 24 -8.09 -4.19 -7.54
C ALA A 24 -8.27 -3.89 -6.04
N GLY A 25 -8.28 -2.61 -5.64
CA GLY A 25 -8.45 -2.24 -4.23
C GLY A 25 -9.82 -2.65 -3.65
N ILE A 26 -10.89 -2.51 -4.43
CA ILE A 26 -12.24 -2.89 -4.02
C ILE A 26 -12.37 -4.41 -3.93
N LEU A 27 -11.89 -5.15 -4.92
CA LEU A 27 -11.93 -6.61 -4.95
C LEU A 27 -11.08 -7.21 -3.83
N LEU A 28 -9.92 -6.63 -3.52
CA LEU A 28 -9.10 -7.03 -2.38
C LEU A 28 -9.90 -6.98 -1.08
N MET A 29 -10.58 -5.86 -0.82
CA MET A 29 -11.40 -5.70 0.38
C MET A 29 -12.64 -6.60 0.35
N ALA A 30 -13.29 -6.76 -0.80
CA ALA A 30 -14.43 -7.65 -0.96
C ALA A 30 -14.06 -9.11 -0.66
N ALA A 31 -12.92 -9.59 -1.17
CA ALA A 31 -12.42 -10.94 -0.89
C ALA A 31 -12.20 -11.14 0.62
N VAL A 32 -11.57 -10.18 1.28
CA VAL A 32 -11.32 -10.23 2.72
C VAL A 32 -12.61 -10.22 3.53
N LEU A 33 -13.59 -9.39 3.16
CA LEU A 33 -14.91 -9.36 3.81
C LEU A 33 -15.66 -10.69 3.64
N VAL A 34 -15.58 -11.30 2.46
CA VAL A 34 -16.15 -12.64 2.20
C VAL A 34 -15.48 -13.69 3.07
N GLN A 35 -14.14 -13.68 3.20
CA GLN A 35 -13.39 -14.68 3.96
C GLN A 35 -13.49 -14.49 5.48
N ILE A 36 -13.57 -13.25 5.97
CA ILE A 36 -13.77 -12.95 7.40
C ILE A 36 -15.22 -13.24 7.82
N GLY A 37 -16.18 -13.23 6.89
CA GLY A 37 -17.55 -13.59 7.21
C GLY A 37 -17.69 -15.09 7.49
N GLY A 38 -18.17 -15.47 8.67
CA GLY A 38 -18.60 -16.85 8.95
C GLY A 38 -18.09 -17.46 10.24
N PRO A 39 -18.35 -18.78 10.41
CA PRO A 39 -17.80 -19.53 11.52
C PRO A 39 -16.27 -19.61 11.39
N HIS A 40 -15.57 -19.23 12.46
CA HIS A 40 -14.12 -19.38 12.60
C HIS A 40 -13.80 -20.24 13.80
N VAL A 41 -12.72 -21.01 13.70
CA VAL A 41 -12.19 -21.75 14.84
C VAL A 41 -11.38 -20.79 15.72
N ASN A 42 -11.73 -20.72 17.00
CA ASN A 42 -10.95 -19.96 17.99
C ASN A 42 -9.70 -20.74 18.45
N VAL A 43 -9.66 -22.05 18.16
CA VAL A 43 -8.58 -22.97 18.56
C VAL A 43 -7.91 -23.49 17.31
N ASN A 44 -6.57 -23.41 17.27
CA ASN A 44 -5.77 -23.82 16.12
C ASN A 44 -5.58 -25.34 16.12
N GLU A 45 -6.64 -26.08 15.79
CA GLU A 45 -6.68 -27.53 15.72
C GLU A 45 -7.07 -27.98 14.30
N LYS A 46 -6.30 -28.91 13.72
CA LYS A 46 -6.46 -29.36 12.32
C LYS A 46 -7.84 -29.96 12.04
N THR A 47 -8.36 -30.73 12.99
CA THR A 47 -9.67 -31.41 12.93
C THR A 47 -10.81 -30.39 12.89
N LEU A 48 -10.84 -29.44 13.84
CA LEU A 48 -11.81 -28.34 13.88
C LEU A 48 -11.71 -27.45 12.64
N GLY A 49 -10.50 -27.22 12.14
CA GLY A 49 -10.25 -26.48 10.90
C GLY A 49 -10.96 -27.12 9.70
N LEU A 50 -10.79 -28.43 9.49
CA LEU A 50 -11.44 -29.16 8.39
C LEU A 50 -12.96 -29.20 8.53
N ILE A 51 -13.49 -29.40 9.74
CA ILE A 51 -14.95 -29.39 9.98
C ILE A 51 -15.55 -28.02 9.66
N THR A 52 -14.87 -26.96 10.05
CA THR A 52 -15.32 -25.58 9.80
C THR A 52 -15.21 -25.24 8.32
N GLU A 53 -14.13 -25.66 7.68
CA GLU A 53 -13.92 -25.48 6.24
C GLU A 53 -15.04 -26.12 5.42
N HIS A 54 -15.43 -27.36 5.75
CA HIS A 54 -16.50 -28.04 5.03
C HIS A 54 -17.81 -27.22 5.00
N LYS A 55 -18.13 -26.49 6.09
CA LYS A 55 -19.32 -25.63 6.17
C LYS A 55 -19.19 -24.33 5.39
N ARG A 56 -17.98 -23.81 5.21
CA ARG A 56 -17.71 -22.51 4.54
C ARG A 56 -17.11 -22.66 3.14
N PHE A 57 -16.90 -23.89 2.66
CA PHE A 57 -16.18 -24.17 1.42
C PHE A 57 -16.65 -23.31 0.24
N THR A 58 -17.96 -23.22 -0.01
CA THR A 58 -18.50 -22.40 -1.11
C THR A 58 -18.14 -20.92 -0.97
N ARG A 59 -18.15 -20.39 0.26
CA ARG A 59 -17.80 -18.99 0.54
C ARG A 59 -16.31 -18.75 0.33
N ASP A 60 -15.47 -19.63 0.84
CA ASP A 60 -14.01 -19.51 0.72
C ASP A 60 -13.57 -19.69 -0.73
N LEU A 61 -14.25 -20.55 -1.48
CA LEU A 61 -14.06 -20.70 -2.92
C LEU A 61 -14.42 -19.41 -3.67
N ILE A 62 -15.58 -18.79 -3.40
CA ILE A 62 -15.95 -17.50 -3.99
C ILE A 62 -14.92 -16.43 -3.61
N GLY A 63 -14.54 -16.35 -2.34
CA GLY A 63 -13.51 -15.43 -1.85
C GLY A 63 -12.17 -15.61 -2.56
N SER A 64 -11.78 -16.85 -2.87
CA SER A 64 -10.53 -17.16 -3.59
C SER A 64 -10.54 -16.64 -5.04
N PHE A 65 -11.67 -16.72 -5.75
CA PHE A 65 -11.80 -16.16 -7.10
C PHE A 65 -11.78 -14.63 -7.10
N VAL A 66 -12.43 -14.00 -6.12
CA VAL A 66 -12.40 -12.54 -5.95
C VAL A 66 -10.98 -12.07 -5.61
N ALA A 67 -10.28 -12.79 -4.72
CA ALA A 67 -8.88 -12.52 -4.39
C ALA A 67 -7.96 -12.69 -5.61
N ALA A 68 -8.14 -13.75 -6.39
CA ALA A 68 -7.39 -13.99 -7.61
C ALA A 68 -7.58 -12.86 -8.64
N ALA A 69 -8.81 -12.41 -8.86
CA ALA A 69 -9.10 -11.27 -9.74
C ALA A 69 -8.43 -9.97 -9.26
N SER A 70 -8.45 -9.72 -7.94
CA SER A 70 -7.73 -8.60 -7.33
C SER A 70 -6.22 -8.67 -7.58
N LEU A 71 -5.60 -9.83 -7.34
CA LEU A 71 -4.17 -10.04 -7.54
C LEU A 71 -3.76 -9.83 -8.99
N LEU A 72 -4.53 -10.34 -9.96
CA LEU A 72 -4.28 -10.14 -11.38
C LEU A 72 -4.37 -8.65 -11.76
N ALA A 73 -5.37 -7.94 -11.26
CA ALA A 73 -5.53 -6.50 -11.49
C ALA A 73 -4.38 -5.68 -10.88
N LEU A 74 -3.92 -6.03 -9.68
CA LEU A 74 -2.73 -5.46 -9.05
C LEU A 74 -1.47 -5.73 -9.87
N GLY A 75 -1.23 -6.99 -10.26
CA GLY A 75 -0.09 -7.37 -11.09
C GLY A 75 -0.03 -6.62 -12.41
N TRP A 76 -1.18 -6.45 -13.07
CA TRP A 76 -1.32 -5.64 -14.28
C TRP A 76 -1.00 -4.16 -14.04
N THR A 77 -1.50 -3.60 -12.94
CA THR A 77 -1.26 -2.20 -12.55
C THR A 77 0.24 -1.96 -12.32
N LEU A 78 0.92 -2.88 -11.63
CA LEU A 78 2.37 -2.81 -11.39
C LEU A 78 3.17 -2.96 -12.68
N HIS A 79 2.78 -3.89 -13.55
CA HIS A 79 3.43 -4.09 -14.85
C HIS A 79 3.36 -2.81 -15.70
N TRP A 80 2.18 -2.19 -15.78
CA TRP A 80 1.99 -0.94 -16.50
C TRP A 80 2.80 0.20 -15.89
N LEU A 81 2.76 0.35 -14.57
CA LEU A 81 3.50 1.40 -13.86
C LEU A 81 5.02 1.25 -14.03
N TRP A 82 5.53 0.01 -14.02
CA TRP A 82 6.92 -0.29 -14.34
C TRP A 82 7.29 0.13 -15.77
N GLY A 83 6.43 -0.18 -16.74
CA GLY A 83 6.62 0.23 -18.14
C GLY A 83 6.67 1.76 -18.30
N ALA A 84 5.79 2.47 -17.59
CA ALA A 84 5.78 3.94 -17.56
C ALA A 84 7.06 4.50 -16.91
N ALA A 85 7.56 3.88 -15.84
CA ALA A 85 8.79 4.29 -15.18
C ALA A 85 10.02 4.08 -16.07
N ARG A 86 10.17 2.87 -16.63
CA ARG A 86 11.28 2.48 -17.50
C ARG A 86 11.41 3.37 -18.72
N ALA A 87 10.30 3.84 -19.27
CA ALA A 87 10.34 4.70 -20.43
C ALA A 87 10.90 6.10 -20.18
N ARG A 88 10.92 6.56 -18.93
CA ARG A 88 11.43 7.88 -18.53
C ARG A 88 12.89 7.83 -18.14
N ALA A 89 13.37 6.69 -17.64
CA ALA A 89 14.75 6.51 -17.23
C ALA A 89 15.34 5.21 -17.82
N SER A 90 16.30 5.36 -18.73
CA SER A 90 17.05 4.25 -19.35
C SER A 90 17.96 3.49 -18.37
N ASN A 91 18.22 4.07 -17.19
CA ASN A 91 19.01 3.48 -16.10
C ASN A 91 18.23 2.42 -15.29
N ILE A 92 16.92 2.27 -15.47
CA ILE A 92 16.16 1.30 -14.69
C ILE A 92 16.48 -0.13 -15.19
N ARG A 93 17.48 -0.76 -14.57
CA ARG A 93 17.84 -2.17 -14.72
C ARG A 93 17.37 -2.94 -13.48
N PRO A 94 16.81 -4.16 -13.63
CA PRO A 94 16.65 -4.93 -14.86
C PRO A 94 15.29 -4.75 -15.57
N PRO A 95 15.24 -4.89 -16.91
CA PRO A 95 14.04 -4.65 -17.72
C PRO A 95 12.86 -5.58 -17.42
N PHE A 96 13.14 -6.76 -16.86
CA PHE A 96 12.17 -7.82 -16.59
C PHE A 96 11.41 -7.66 -15.26
N MET A 97 11.70 -6.65 -14.45
CA MET A 97 11.10 -6.54 -13.11
C MET A 97 9.57 -6.37 -13.13
N GLY A 98 9.04 -5.64 -14.11
CA GLY A 98 7.59 -5.55 -14.34
C GLY A 98 6.95 -6.88 -14.71
N TRP A 99 7.71 -7.79 -15.34
CA TRP A 99 7.23 -9.15 -15.62
C TRP A 99 7.29 -10.04 -14.37
N ILE A 100 8.25 -9.83 -13.48
CA ILE A 100 8.30 -10.54 -12.19
C ILE A 100 7.06 -10.21 -11.34
N ALA A 101 6.67 -8.93 -11.27
CA ALA A 101 5.46 -8.54 -10.55
C ALA A 101 4.20 -9.22 -11.12
N ALA A 102 4.07 -9.22 -12.45
CA ALA A 102 2.95 -9.87 -13.14
C ALA A 102 2.96 -11.40 -12.95
N ALA A 103 4.13 -12.04 -13.09
CA ALA A 103 4.27 -13.48 -12.88
C ALA A 103 3.95 -13.86 -11.43
N GLY A 104 4.43 -13.09 -10.45
CA GLY A 104 4.12 -13.28 -9.03
C GLY A 104 2.62 -13.21 -8.76
N ALA A 105 1.94 -12.19 -9.30
CA ALA A 105 0.49 -12.06 -9.19
C ALA A 105 -0.26 -13.25 -9.82
N VAL A 106 0.15 -13.71 -11.01
CA VAL A 106 -0.47 -14.85 -11.70
C VAL A 106 -0.28 -16.15 -10.92
N ILE A 107 0.95 -16.42 -10.48
CA ILE A 107 1.26 -17.61 -9.67
C ILE A 107 0.42 -17.58 -8.40
N GLN A 108 0.38 -16.46 -7.68
CA GLN A 108 -0.38 -16.34 -6.44
C GLN A 108 -1.89 -16.48 -6.67
N ALA A 109 -2.43 -15.88 -7.74
CA ALA A 109 -3.84 -15.98 -8.10
C ALA A 109 -4.26 -17.42 -8.43
N ILE A 110 -3.42 -18.18 -9.14
CA ILE A 110 -3.68 -19.60 -9.41
C ILE A 110 -3.57 -20.40 -8.11
N SER A 111 -2.52 -20.17 -7.34
CA SER A 111 -2.26 -20.91 -6.11
C SER A 111 -3.33 -20.71 -5.03
N VAL A 112 -3.89 -19.50 -4.88
CA VAL A 112 -4.94 -19.25 -3.89
C VAL A 112 -6.24 -20.00 -4.23
N VAL A 113 -6.58 -20.10 -5.52
CA VAL A 113 -7.76 -20.86 -5.98
C VAL A 113 -7.52 -22.36 -5.83
N LEU A 114 -6.36 -22.87 -6.27
CA LEU A 114 -6.00 -24.27 -6.12
C LEU A 114 -5.98 -24.69 -4.64
N TYR A 115 -5.45 -23.83 -3.77
CA TYR A 115 -5.44 -24.08 -2.33
C TYR A 115 -6.87 -24.20 -1.78
N ALA A 116 -7.77 -23.26 -2.11
CA ALA A 116 -9.16 -23.31 -1.67
C ALA A 116 -9.86 -24.59 -2.14
N VAL A 117 -9.66 -25.01 -3.39
CA VAL A 117 -10.23 -26.27 -3.93
C VAL A 117 -9.68 -27.49 -3.20
N PHE A 118 -8.35 -27.60 -3.05
CA PHE A 118 -7.73 -28.76 -2.41
C PHE A 118 -8.04 -28.85 -0.91
N PHE A 119 -8.05 -27.72 -0.22
CA PHE A 119 -8.40 -27.65 1.20
C PHE A 119 -9.88 -28.00 1.43
N GLY A 120 -10.78 -27.50 0.58
CA GLY A 120 -12.19 -27.87 0.60
C GLY A 120 -12.46 -29.33 0.30
N ASN A 121 -11.78 -29.92 -0.68
CA ASN A 121 -11.87 -31.35 -0.96
C ASN A 121 -11.37 -32.18 0.23
N ALA A 122 -10.24 -31.80 0.82
CA ALA A 122 -9.73 -32.44 2.03
C ALA A 122 -10.72 -32.33 3.21
N ALA A 123 -11.39 -31.18 3.36
CA ALA A 123 -12.43 -30.97 4.36
C ALA A 123 -13.67 -31.86 4.12
N SER A 124 -14.09 -31.99 2.86
CA SER A 124 -15.20 -32.87 2.47
C SER A 124 -14.89 -34.34 2.72
N ASP A 125 -13.68 -34.79 2.37
CA ASP A 125 -13.20 -36.16 2.64
C ASP A 125 -13.21 -36.44 4.15
N PHE A 126 -12.67 -35.51 4.94
CA PHE A 126 -12.57 -35.62 6.39
C PHE A 126 -13.92 -35.74 7.09
N VAL A 127 -14.92 -34.94 6.67
CA VAL A 127 -16.24 -34.92 7.29
C VAL A 127 -17.13 -36.06 6.81
N SER A 128 -17.08 -36.39 5.51
CA SER A 128 -18.04 -37.32 4.90
C SER A 128 -17.62 -38.78 4.97
N HIS A 129 -16.31 -39.05 4.96
CA HIS A 129 -15.76 -40.42 4.89
C HIS A 129 -14.79 -40.73 6.03
N GLY A 130 -14.39 -39.72 6.81
CA GLY A 130 -13.33 -39.85 7.80
C GLY A 130 -13.80 -40.21 9.20
N SER A 131 -12.85 -40.75 9.97
CA SER A 131 -12.98 -41.00 11.42
C SER A 131 -12.87 -39.72 12.26
N GLN A 132 -12.58 -38.59 11.61
CA GLN A 132 -12.36 -37.28 12.19
C GLN A 132 -11.25 -37.22 13.24
N THR A 133 -10.23 -38.08 13.08
CA THR A 133 -9.08 -38.15 14.00
C THR A 133 -7.93 -37.23 13.57
N TRP A 134 -7.06 -36.88 14.52
CA TRP A 134 -5.90 -36.02 14.25
C TRP A 134 -4.91 -36.60 13.21
N PRO A 135 -4.54 -37.91 13.25
CA PRO A 135 -3.62 -38.48 12.26
C PRO A 135 -4.17 -38.41 10.84
N GLU A 136 -5.47 -38.60 10.69
CA GLU A 136 -6.18 -38.49 9.41
C GLU A 136 -6.19 -37.05 8.90
N ALA A 137 -6.56 -36.08 9.76
CA ALA A 137 -6.49 -34.67 9.42
C ALA A 137 -5.08 -34.26 8.96
N ASN A 138 -4.05 -34.75 9.66
CA ASN A 138 -2.66 -34.51 9.28
C ASN A 138 -2.32 -35.10 7.91
N ALA A 139 -2.71 -36.34 7.63
CA ALA A 139 -2.48 -36.98 6.35
C ALA A 139 -3.16 -36.24 5.18
N LEU A 140 -4.40 -35.78 5.38
CA LEU A 140 -5.15 -35.01 4.37
C LEU A 140 -4.49 -33.65 4.10
N LEU A 141 -4.05 -32.94 5.14
CA LEU A 141 -3.39 -31.63 5.02
C LEU A 141 -1.95 -31.72 4.52
N SER A 142 -1.32 -32.89 4.59
CA SER A 142 0.02 -33.12 4.05
C SER A 142 0.01 -33.65 2.60
N LYS A 143 -1.15 -33.76 1.96
CA LYS A 143 -1.25 -34.19 0.55
C LYS A 143 -0.44 -33.26 -0.37
N GLY A 144 0.31 -33.87 -1.29
CA GLY A 144 1.19 -33.18 -2.25
C GLY A 144 0.55 -31.99 -2.98
N PRO A 145 -0.68 -32.10 -3.54
CA PRO A 145 -1.33 -30.98 -4.22
C PRO A 145 -1.57 -29.76 -3.33
N LEU A 146 -1.98 -29.97 -2.07
CA LEU A 146 -2.22 -28.88 -1.12
C LEU A 146 -0.91 -28.18 -0.74
N VAL A 147 0.14 -28.96 -0.47
CA VAL A 147 1.49 -28.45 -0.21
C VAL A 147 2.04 -27.70 -1.42
N ALA A 148 1.86 -28.22 -2.63
CA ALA A 148 2.30 -27.57 -3.87
C ALA A 148 1.57 -26.24 -4.10
N ALA A 149 0.25 -26.18 -3.88
CA ALA A 149 -0.52 -24.94 -3.96
C ALA A 149 -0.04 -23.93 -2.91
N GLN A 150 0.25 -24.37 -1.68
CA GLN A 150 0.79 -23.52 -0.62
C GLN A 150 2.17 -22.95 -0.97
N ILE A 151 3.08 -23.78 -1.50
CA ILE A 151 4.41 -23.35 -1.95
C ILE A 151 4.27 -22.33 -3.08
N GLY A 152 3.39 -22.60 -4.06
CA GLY A 152 3.10 -21.67 -5.14
C GLY A 152 2.56 -20.34 -4.62
N ASN A 153 1.69 -20.36 -3.61
CA ASN A 153 1.17 -19.14 -2.99
C ASN A 153 2.30 -18.29 -2.37
N TYR A 154 3.21 -18.90 -1.61
CA TYR A 154 4.34 -18.18 -1.02
C TYR A 154 5.35 -17.69 -2.06
N LEU A 155 5.59 -18.47 -3.12
CA LEU A 155 6.46 -18.05 -4.22
C LEU A 155 5.87 -16.86 -4.97
N GLY A 156 4.58 -16.93 -5.32
CA GLY A 156 3.86 -15.84 -5.99
C GLY A 156 3.87 -14.56 -5.14
N LEU A 157 3.60 -14.71 -3.84
CA LEU A 157 3.64 -13.62 -2.86
C LEU A 157 5.02 -12.96 -2.81
N LEU A 158 6.11 -13.73 -2.73
CA LEU A 158 7.47 -13.20 -2.69
C LEU A 158 7.82 -12.42 -3.97
N LEU A 159 7.52 -13.00 -5.14
CA LEU A 159 7.78 -12.35 -6.43
C LEU A 159 6.98 -11.06 -6.59
N LEU A 160 5.70 -11.09 -6.19
CA LEU A 160 4.83 -9.93 -6.20
C LEU A 160 5.36 -8.83 -5.28
N ALA A 161 5.74 -9.16 -4.03
CA ALA A 161 6.25 -8.20 -3.06
C ALA A 161 7.55 -7.52 -3.53
N VAL A 162 8.49 -8.28 -4.11
CA VAL A 162 9.73 -7.72 -4.67
C VAL A 162 9.41 -6.82 -5.87
N GLY A 163 8.53 -7.30 -6.78
CA GLY A 163 8.05 -6.53 -7.94
C GLY A 163 7.37 -5.23 -7.55
N PHE A 164 6.50 -5.26 -6.56
CA PHE A 164 5.77 -4.12 -6.03
C PHE A 164 6.72 -3.11 -5.37
N THR A 165 7.63 -3.58 -4.51
CA THR A 165 8.64 -2.73 -3.86
C THR A 165 9.49 -1.97 -4.88
N LEU A 166 10.05 -2.70 -5.85
CA LEU A 166 10.92 -2.09 -6.86
C LEU A 166 10.14 -1.19 -7.82
N THR A 167 8.91 -1.53 -8.16
CA THR A 167 8.04 -0.65 -8.97
C THR A 167 7.74 0.64 -8.24
N SER A 168 7.38 0.58 -6.95
CA SER A 168 7.09 1.77 -6.14
C SER A 168 8.31 2.68 -5.99
N LEU A 169 9.48 2.08 -5.74
CA LEU A 169 10.75 2.81 -5.62
C LEU A 169 11.10 3.54 -6.92
N ASN A 170 11.02 2.85 -8.06
CA ASN A 170 11.39 3.40 -9.35
C ASN A 170 10.37 4.45 -9.83
N ALA A 171 9.08 4.19 -9.65
CA ALA A 171 8.03 5.13 -10.01
C ALA A 171 8.10 6.43 -9.18
N MET A 172 8.49 6.36 -7.91
CA MET A 172 8.79 7.55 -7.11
C MET A 172 10.02 8.31 -7.62
N ARG A 173 11.10 7.58 -7.97
CA ARG A 173 12.35 8.18 -8.46
C ARG A 173 12.15 8.94 -9.78
N VAL A 174 11.34 8.42 -10.69
CA VAL A 174 11.04 9.11 -11.96
C VAL A 174 9.93 10.15 -11.83
N GLY A 175 9.34 10.31 -10.64
CA GLY A 175 8.28 11.28 -10.38
C GLY A 175 6.90 10.90 -10.91
N LEU A 176 6.63 9.61 -11.14
CA LEU A 176 5.28 9.11 -11.45
C LEU A 176 4.41 9.00 -10.19
N LEU A 177 5.03 8.62 -9.08
CA LEU A 177 4.39 8.62 -7.76
C LEU A 177 4.95 9.77 -6.92
N THR A 178 4.09 10.35 -6.07
CA THR A 178 4.56 11.20 -4.99
C THR A 178 5.41 10.38 -4.02
N ARG A 179 6.30 11.04 -3.26
CA ARG A 179 7.13 10.33 -2.27
C ARG A 179 6.30 9.58 -1.22
N PHE A 180 5.20 10.19 -0.79
CA PHE A 180 4.25 9.54 0.13
C PHE A 180 3.70 8.24 -0.45
N LEU A 181 3.18 8.28 -1.67
CA LEU A 181 2.59 7.10 -2.33
C LEU A 181 3.65 6.03 -2.66
N GLY A 182 4.88 6.44 -2.96
CA GLY A 182 6.02 5.54 -3.14
C GLY A 182 6.40 4.79 -1.85
N TYR A 183 6.57 5.50 -0.73
CA TYR A 183 6.83 4.85 0.56
C TYR A 183 5.67 3.97 1.02
N LEU A 184 4.44 4.43 0.83
CA LEU A 184 3.24 3.66 1.14
C LEU A 184 3.18 2.34 0.36
N GLY A 185 3.58 2.35 -0.92
CA GLY A 185 3.63 1.14 -1.75
C GLY A 185 4.71 0.16 -1.29
N ILE A 186 5.87 0.67 -0.84
CA ILE A 186 6.92 -0.18 -0.24
C ILE A 186 6.42 -0.81 1.07
N ILE A 187 5.74 -0.03 1.93
CA ILE A 187 5.17 -0.55 3.18
C ILE A 187 4.08 -1.59 2.87
N ALA A 188 3.20 -1.33 1.91
CA ALA A 188 2.19 -2.29 1.47
C ALA A 188 2.84 -3.62 1.03
N ALA A 189 3.87 -3.56 0.19
CA ALA A 189 4.60 -4.75 -0.28
C ALA A 189 5.34 -5.51 0.83
N VAL A 190 5.81 -4.84 1.88
CA VAL A 190 6.42 -5.53 3.03
C VAL A 190 5.34 -6.18 3.90
N LEU A 191 4.21 -5.50 4.09
CA LEU A 191 3.08 -6.01 4.88
C LEU A 191 2.39 -7.22 4.25
N THR A 192 2.54 -7.45 2.93
CA THR A 192 2.07 -8.70 2.31
C THR A 192 2.91 -9.91 2.73
N ILE A 193 4.22 -9.74 2.97
CA ILE A 193 5.11 -10.81 3.46
C ILE A 193 4.94 -11.02 4.97
N ILE A 194 4.90 -9.93 5.72
CA ILE A 194 4.81 -9.94 7.18
C ILE A 194 3.50 -9.26 7.58
N PRO A 195 2.37 -10.01 7.56
CA PRO A 195 1.08 -9.45 7.91
C PRO A 195 1.03 -9.13 9.41
N LEU A 196 1.11 -7.84 9.74
CA LEU A 196 0.90 -7.35 11.12
C LEU A 196 -0.58 -7.32 11.51
N VAL A 197 -1.44 -7.19 10.51
CA VAL A 197 -2.90 -7.13 10.65
C VAL A 197 -3.50 -8.09 9.62
N PRO A 198 -4.54 -8.87 9.96
CA PRO A 198 -5.17 -9.80 9.03
C PRO A 198 -5.78 -9.12 7.79
N ILE A 199 -6.11 -7.83 7.89
CA ILE A 199 -6.78 -7.06 6.84
C ILE A 199 -5.73 -6.20 6.11
N PRO A 200 -5.56 -6.35 4.78
CA PRO A 200 -4.57 -5.62 3.98
C PRO A 200 -5.02 -4.18 3.67
N VAL A 201 -5.38 -3.40 4.70
CA VAL A 201 -5.92 -2.05 4.58
C VAL A 201 -4.94 -1.12 3.86
N VAL A 202 -3.64 -1.26 4.11
CA VAL A 202 -2.60 -0.40 3.53
C VAL A 202 -2.48 -0.61 2.02
N GLU A 203 -2.58 -1.84 1.56
CA GLU A 203 -2.52 -2.20 0.14
C GLU A 203 -3.78 -1.71 -0.60
N ALA A 204 -4.96 -1.95 -0.04
CA ALA A 204 -6.22 -1.43 -0.58
C ALA A 204 -6.21 0.10 -0.66
N TYR A 205 -5.75 0.77 0.40
CA TYR A 205 -5.61 2.23 0.41
C TYR A 205 -4.61 2.71 -0.65
N TRP A 206 -3.48 2.03 -0.82
CA TRP A 206 -2.50 2.37 -1.86
C TRP A 206 -3.10 2.26 -3.27
N LEU A 207 -3.84 1.20 -3.56
CA LEU A 207 -4.51 0.98 -4.85
C LEU A 207 -5.57 2.06 -5.13
N LEU A 208 -6.39 2.39 -4.14
CA LEU A 208 -7.39 3.46 -4.26
C LEU A 208 -6.74 4.84 -4.41
N ALA A 209 -5.67 5.11 -3.67
CA ALA A 209 -4.90 6.35 -3.81
C ALA A 209 -4.24 6.45 -5.18
N LEU A 210 -3.70 5.35 -5.71
CA LEU A 210 -3.16 5.30 -7.06
C LEU A 210 -4.26 5.53 -8.12
N ALA A 211 -5.43 4.90 -7.97
CA ALA A 211 -6.57 5.15 -8.85
C ALA A 211 -6.99 6.62 -8.83
N TYR A 212 -7.05 7.22 -7.63
CA TYR A 212 -7.37 8.64 -7.48
C TYR A 212 -6.31 9.54 -8.14
N LEU A 213 -5.02 9.21 -7.99
CA LEU A 213 -3.92 9.90 -8.66
C LEU A 213 -4.06 9.83 -10.20
N LEU A 214 -4.30 8.63 -10.73
CA LEU A 214 -4.43 8.39 -12.18
C LEU A 214 -5.68 9.05 -12.77
N SER A 215 -6.71 9.31 -11.96
CA SER A 215 -7.92 10.05 -12.37
C SER A 215 -7.68 11.54 -12.63
N GLY A 216 -6.49 12.07 -12.28
CA GLY A 216 -6.13 13.47 -12.49
C GLY A 216 -6.68 14.44 -11.43
N ARG A 217 -7.42 13.95 -10.43
CA ARG A 217 -8.05 14.77 -9.38
C ARG A 217 -7.17 14.95 -8.12
N TRP A 218 -5.86 14.72 -8.23
CA TRP A 218 -4.97 14.74 -7.07
C TRP A 218 -4.85 16.16 -6.46
N PRO A 219 -5.00 16.34 -5.12
CA PRO A 219 -5.26 17.66 -4.53
C PRO A 219 -4.07 18.63 -4.60
N ASN A 220 -2.85 18.09 -4.60
CA ASN A 220 -1.60 18.87 -4.51
C ASN A 220 -0.85 18.93 -5.85
N ALA A 221 -1.61 18.94 -6.96
CA ALA A 221 -1.15 18.78 -8.34
C ALA A 221 -0.64 17.37 -8.69
N VAL A 222 -0.86 17.00 -9.95
CA VAL A 222 -0.40 15.72 -10.51
C VAL A 222 1.13 15.77 -10.67
N PRO A 223 1.86 14.69 -10.37
CA PRO A 223 3.32 14.64 -10.53
C PRO A 223 3.81 15.13 -11.90
N PRO A 224 4.87 15.95 -11.98
CA PRO A 224 5.25 16.65 -13.22
C PRO A 224 5.67 15.70 -14.34
N ALA A 225 6.16 14.50 -14.00
CA ALA A 225 6.50 13.46 -14.96
C ALA A 225 5.29 12.98 -15.80
N TRP A 226 4.06 13.23 -15.32
CA TRP A 226 2.84 12.94 -16.05
C TRP A 226 2.50 14.01 -17.10
N SER A 227 2.97 15.24 -16.95
CA SER A 227 2.79 16.31 -17.95
C SER A 227 3.99 16.43 -18.88
N SER A 228 5.23 16.28 -18.37
CA SER A 228 6.44 16.46 -19.17
C SER A 228 6.86 15.20 -19.95
N GLY A 229 6.38 14.02 -19.55
CA GLY A 229 6.80 12.74 -20.13
C GLY A 229 8.28 12.40 -19.88
N ARG A 230 8.99 13.20 -19.07
CA ARG A 230 10.39 13.03 -18.69
C ARG A 230 10.51 12.60 -17.23
N ALA A 231 11.67 12.07 -16.85
CA ALA A 231 11.96 11.76 -15.46
C ALA A 231 12.21 13.07 -14.69
N GLU A 232 11.21 13.51 -13.94
CA GLU A 232 11.29 14.68 -13.06
C GLU A 232 10.93 14.23 -11.64
N PRO A 233 11.93 13.90 -10.80
CA PRO A 233 11.69 13.42 -9.44
C PRO A 233 10.86 14.41 -8.63
N TRP A 234 9.90 13.92 -7.85
CA TRP A 234 9.10 14.80 -7.00
C TRP A 234 9.98 15.46 -5.92
N PRO A 235 9.88 16.78 -5.70
CA PRO A 235 10.72 17.51 -4.75
C PRO A 235 10.55 16.97 -3.33
N SER A 236 11.62 17.03 -2.53
CA SER A 236 11.60 16.56 -1.14
C SER A 236 10.72 17.44 -0.27
N SER A 237 10.18 16.89 0.83
CA SER A 237 9.46 17.71 1.81
C SER A 237 10.35 18.78 2.46
N GLN A 238 11.68 18.63 2.39
CA GLN A 238 12.63 19.65 2.82
C GLN A 238 12.77 20.74 1.74
N GLU A 239 12.89 20.36 0.47
CA GLU A 239 12.92 21.30 -0.67
C GLU A 239 11.62 22.08 -0.80
N LEU A 240 10.45 21.45 -0.63
CA LEU A 240 9.15 22.12 -0.65
C LEU A 240 8.99 23.09 0.53
N ARG A 241 9.55 22.76 1.71
CA ARG A 241 9.59 23.68 2.85
C ARG A 241 10.58 24.81 2.63
N ALA A 242 11.74 24.55 2.02
CA ALA A 242 12.70 25.56 1.65
C ALA A 242 12.12 26.51 0.60
N ALA A 243 11.44 25.99 -0.43
CA ALA A 243 10.76 26.78 -1.46
C ALA A 243 9.61 27.62 -0.89
N ARG A 244 8.82 27.08 0.06
CA ARG A 244 7.81 27.87 0.80
C ARG A 244 8.42 28.89 1.76
N GLY A 245 9.59 28.62 2.32
CA GLY A 245 10.33 29.54 3.18
C GLY A 245 11.09 30.62 2.40
N GLN A 246 11.40 30.37 1.13
CA GLN A 246 12.06 31.31 0.20
C GLN A 246 11.06 32.08 -0.66
N ALA A 247 9.79 31.65 -0.73
CA ALA A 247 8.75 32.46 -1.33
C ALA A 247 8.64 33.79 -0.55
N PRO A 248 8.83 34.96 -1.20
CA PRO A 248 8.67 36.23 -0.51
C PRO A 248 7.27 36.28 0.09
N ALA A 249 7.17 36.70 1.35
CA ALA A 249 5.93 36.79 2.10
C ALA A 249 4.93 37.71 1.40
N ARG A 250 4.24 37.20 0.37
CA ARG A 250 3.19 37.89 -0.35
C ARG A 250 1.90 37.64 0.40
N GLY A 251 1.76 38.35 1.51
CA GLY A 251 0.66 38.19 2.45
C GLY A 251 1.06 38.58 3.85
N GLY A 252 1.61 39.80 4.00
CA GLY A 252 1.71 40.45 5.29
C GLY A 252 0.30 40.62 5.86
N ARG A 253 -0.19 39.61 6.58
CA ARG A 253 -1.22 39.80 7.59
C ARG A 253 -0.54 40.67 8.65
N GLY A 254 -0.87 41.96 8.60
CA GLY A 254 -0.25 43.00 9.41
C GLY A 254 -0.07 42.51 10.83
N LYS A 255 1.18 42.61 11.33
CA LYS A 255 1.40 42.70 12.77
C LYS A 255 0.51 43.85 13.23
N ARG A 256 -0.58 43.53 13.93
CA ARG A 256 -1.31 44.51 14.71
C ARG A 256 -0.28 45.08 15.68
N ALA A 257 0.06 46.36 15.49
CA ALA A 257 0.91 47.08 16.41
C ALA A 257 0.32 46.91 17.82
N PRO A 258 1.17 46.72 18.85
CA PRO A 258 0.67 46.70 20.21
C PRO A 258 -0.02 48.04 20.47
N GLU A 259 -1.30 47.94 20.85
CA GLU A 259 -2.14 49.06 21.24
C GLU A 259 -1.44 49.84 22.38
N PRO A 260 -1.28 51.17 22.25
CA PRO A 260 -0.64 51.94 23.31
C PRO A 260 -1.51 51.92 24.55
N ALA A 261 -0.95 51.42 25.66
CA ALA A 261 -1.59 51.46 26.97
C ALA A 261 -1.90 52.92 27.35
N PRO A 262 -3.11 53.23 27.87
CA PRO A 262 -3.44 54.56 28.36
C PRO A 262 -2.50 55.00 29.49
N GLN A 263 -1.95 56.21 29.38
CA GLN A 263 -1.22 56.88 30.46
C GLN A 263 -2.17 57.27 31.60
N ALA A 264 -1.66 57.14 32.81
CA ALA A 264 -2.38 57.18 34.08
C ALA A 264 -2.68 58.60 34.61
N VAL A 265 -3.70 58.71 35.47
CA VAL A 265 -3.80 59.76 36.50
C VAL A 265 -3.91 59.08 37.87
N GLY A 266 -2.97 59.41 38.76
CA GLY A 266 -3.06 59.18 40.20
C GLY A 266 -2.13 58.11 40.78
N ALA A 267 -0.93 58.51 41.21
CA ALA A 267 -0.10 57.76 42.17
C ALA A 267 -0.51 58.13 43.61
N PRO A 268 -0.19 57.31 44.64
CA PRO A 268 1.17 57.35 45.19
C PRO A 268 1.84 55.98 45.50
N THR A 269 3.10 55.89 45.03
CA THR A 269 4.38 55.30 45.50
C THR A 269 4.48 54.52 46.84
N PRO A 270 5.55 53.72 47.11
CA PRO A 270 5.97 52.43 46.50
C PRO A 270 6.41 51.35 47.54
N ALA A 271 6.66 50.11 47.09
CA ALA A 271 7.60 49.20 47.77
C ALA A 271 8.34 48.28 46.78
N PRO A 272 9.61 47.88 47.05
CA PRO A 272 10.60 47.56 46.03
C PRO A 272 10.83 46.06 45.82
N GLY A 273 11.15 45.66 44.59
CA GLY A 273 11.61 44.29 44.35
C GLY A 273 11.90 43.93 42.89
N SER A 274 13.17 44.09 42.50
CA SER A 274 13.92 43.20 41.59
C SER A 274 13.43 43.04 40.13
N THR A 275 13.99 43.79 39.17
CA THR A 275 15.12 43.40 38.26
C THR A 275 14.93 42.19 37.34
N ARG A 276 14.46 42.47 36.11
CA ARG A 276 15.11 42.21 34.80
C ARG A 276 16.16 41.07 34.75
N SER A 277 15.96 40.05 33.91
CA SER A 277 16.94 39.63 32.86
C SER A 277 16.66 38.25 32.22
N THR A 278 16.73 38.25 30.88
CA THR A 278 17.36 37.26 29.98
C THR A 278 16.93 35.78 29.93
N THR A 279 16.31 35.45 28.79
CA THR A 279 16.51 34.29 27.88
C THR A 279 17.75 33.38 28.07
N PRO A 280 17.85 32.22 27.38
CA PRO A 280 17.36 30.87 27.69
C PRO A 280 18.51 29.88 28.02
N LYS A 281 18.25 28.73 28.66
CA LYS A 281 19.30 27.69 28.82
C LYS A 281 18.85 26.26 28.46
N ARG A 282 19.24 25.90 27.24
CA ARG A 282 19.44 24.56 26.64
C ARG A 282 19.91 23.51 27.67
N LYS A 283 19.07 22.52 27.99
CA LYS A 283 19.41 21.39 28.87
C LYS A 283 20.03 20.26 28.03
N ARG A 284 21.37 20.13 28.09
CA ARG A 284 22.16 19.03 27.53
C ARG A 284 22.37 17.95 28.60
N LYS A 285 22.21 16.69 28.18
CA LYS A 285 22.44 15.40 28.88
C LYS A 285 23.70 15.32 29.78
N ARG A 286 23.57 14.61 30.92
CA ARG A 286 24.54 13.66 31.53
C ARG A 286 23.71 12.60 32.29
N ARG A 287 23.66 11.34 31.84
CA ARG A 287 24.52 10.19 32.23
C ARG A 287 24.75 10.11 33.75
N LYS A 288 24.05 9.17 34.39
CA LYS A 288 24.63 8.19 35.30
C LYS A 288 24.38 6.82 34.68
#